data_AF-A0ABD4ZHU9-F1
#
_entry.id   AF-A0ABD4ZHU9-F1
#
_cell.length_a   1.000
_cell.length_b   1.000
_cell.length_c   1.000
_cell.angle_alpha   90.00
_cell.angle_beta   90.00
_cell.angle_gamma   90.00
#
_symmetry.space_group_name_H-M   'P 1'
#
loop_
_entity.id
_entity.type
_entity.pdbx_description
1 polymer ?
#
loop_
_entity_poly.entity_id
_entity_poly.type
_entity_poly.pdbx_seq_one_letter_code
_entity_poly.pdbx_strand_id
1 'polypeptide(L)'
;ERLDLGVGETVYGLGERFTALVRNGQTVETWNRDGGTSTEQAYKNIPFYMTNRGYGVLVNHPQCVSFEVGSEKVSKVQFSVESEYLEYFVIDGPTPK
;
A
#
# COMPACT_ATOMS: atom_id res chain seq x y z
N GLU A 1 10.22 -1.25 -6.16
CA GLU A 1 9.49 -1.86 -7.30
C GLU A 1 8.36 -0.95 -7.77
N ARG A 2 7.87 -1.14 -9.00
CA ARG A 2 6.76 -0.37 -9.60
C ARG A 2 5.80 -1.29 -10.36
N LEU A 3 4.58 -1.46 -9.84
CA LEU A 3 3.54 -2.28 -10.46
C LEU A 3 2.53 -1.40 -11.21
N ASP A 4 2.00 -1.87 -12.33
CA ASP A 4 0.99 -1.18 -13.14
C ASP A 4 -0.35 -1.07 -12.41
N LEU A 5 -1.01 0.09 -12.59
CA LEU A 5 -2.40 0.32 -12.25
C LEU A 5 -3.22 0.52 -13.53
N GLY A 6 -4.28 -0.26 -13.67
CA GLY A 6 -5.23 -0.11 -14.76
C GLY A 6 -6.14 1.12 -14.61
N VAL A 7 -6.80 1.50 -15.71
CA VAL A 7 -7.84 2.53 -15.67
C VAL A 7 -8.99 2.07 -14.77
N GLY A 8 -9.41 2.94 -13.85
CA GLY A 8 -10.47 2.65 -12.87
C GLY A 8 -10.07 1.64 -11.80
N GLU A 9 -8.80 1.25 -11.72
CA GLU A 9 -8.29 0.42 -10.65
C GLU A 9 -8.13 1.23 -9.36
N THR A 10 -8.67 0.70 -8.27
CA THR A 10 -8.63 1.32 -6.94
C THR A 10 -7.86 0.44 -5.97
N VAL A 11 -7.06 1.08 -5.12
CA VAL A 11 -6.19 0.43 -4.13
C VAL A 11 -6.71 0.69 -2.72
N TYR A 12 -6.67 -0.34 -1.87
CA TYR A 12 -7.16 -0.34 -0.49
C TYR A 12 -6.17 -1.02 0.46
N GLY A 13 -6.38 -0.90 1.77
CA GLY A 13 -5.58 -1.55 2.79
C GLY A 13 -4.50 -0.64 3.37
N LEU A 14 -3.27 -1.17 3.44
CA LEU A 14 -2.08 -0.58 4.08
C LEU A 14 -2.18 -0.47 5.62
N GLY A 15 -3.00 -1.33 6.22
CA GLY A 15 -3.27 -1.38 7.65
C GLY A 15 -4.40 -0.45 8.11
N GLU A 16 -4.34 -0.03 9.37
CA GLU A 16 -5.21 0.97 9.98
C GLU A 16 -4.84 2.35 9.42
N ARG A 17 -5.81 3.01 8.79
CA ARG A 17 -5.64 4.34 8.19
C ARG A 17 -6.90 5.16 8.38
N PHE A 18 -6.72 6.44 8.64
CA PHE A 18 -7.81 7.39 8.91
C PHE A 18 -8.03 8.39 7.76
N THR A 19 -7.30 8.23 6.66
CA THR A 19 -7.53 8.96 5.40
C THR A 19 -8.56 8.24 4.52
N ALA A 20 -8.94 8.85 3.40
CA ALA A 20 -9.93 8.31 2.46
C ALA A 20 -9.66 6.83 2.11
N LEU A 21 -10.71 6.00 2.12
CA LEU A 21 -10.63 4.54 1.95
C LEU A 21 -9.84 4.11 0.71
N VAL A 22 -10.09 4.79 -0.42
CA VAL A 22 -9.35 4.60 -1.68
C VAL A 22 -7.99 5.30 -1.55
N ARG A 23 -6.91 4.53 -1.70
CA ARG A 23 -5.52 5.01 -1.52
C ARG A 23 -4.94 5.67 -2.75
N ASN A 24 -5.60 5.62 -3.90
CA ASN A 24 -5.15 6.32 -5.11
C ASN A 24 -4.92 7.81 -4.83
N GLY A 25 -3.76 8.32 -5.25
CA GLY A 25 -3.27 9.67 -4.99
C GLY A 25 -2.57 9.85 -3.64
N GLN A 26 -2.41 8.81 -2.81
CA GLN A 26 -1.81 8.92 -1.47
C GLN A 26 -0.41 8.33 -1.43
N THR A 27 0.44 8.99 -0.64
CA THR A 27 1.71 8.45 -0.14
C THR A 27 1.48 7.84 1.23
N VAL A 28 2.06 6.67 1.50
CA VAL A 28 1.85 5.96 2.75
C VAL A 28 3.15 5.34 3.25
N GLU A 29 3.59 5.75 4.44
CA GLU A 29 4.65 5.04 5.17
C GLU A 29 4.04 3.92 6.03
N THR A 30 4.62 2.73 5.95
CA THR A 30 4.26 1.61 6.82
C THR A 30 5.24 1.51 7.97
N TRP A 31 5.04 2.38 8.95
CA TRP A 31 5.81 2.39 10.19
C TRP A 31 4.91 2.72 11.36
N ASN A 32 4.89 1.85 12.37
CA ASN A 32 4.02 2.04 13.54
C ASN A 32 4.48 3.28 14.32
N ARG A 33 3.58 4.25 14.44
CA ARG A 33 3.79 5.52 15.14
C ARG A 33 2.55 5.90 15.94
N ASP A 34 2.76 6.67 16.98
CA ASP A 34 1.71 7.20 17.83
C ASP A 34 1.11 8.47 17.20
N GLY A 35 0.06 8.28 16.38
CA GLY A 35 -0.52 9.32 15.52
C GLY A 35 -1.94 9.76 15.86
N GLY A 36 -2.61 9.08 16.80
CA GLY A 36 -4.06 9.23 17.00
C GLY A 36 -4.87 8.89 15.74
N THR A 37 -6.08 9.44 15.61
CA THR A 37 -7.01 9.13 14.51
C THR A 37 -7.19 10.26 13.49
N SER A 38 -6.47 11.37 13.65
CA SER A 38 -6.64 12.59 12.84
C SER A 38 -5.38 12.97 12.06
N THR A 39 -4.44 12.02 11.93
CA THR A 39 -3.20 12.18 11.17
C THR A 39 -2.98 10.97 10.25
N GLU A 40 -1.96 11.02 9.41
CA GLU A 40 -1.56 9.90 8.54
C GLU A 40 -0.80 8.80 9.31
N GLN A 41 -0.26 9.14 10.48
CA GLN A 41 0.42 8.21 11.35
C GLN A 41 -0.59 7.25 11.98
N ALA A 42 -0.24 5.96 12.02
CA ALA A 42 -1.11 4.92 12.54
C ALA A 42 -0.33 3.91 13.38
N TYR A 43 -1.04 3.27 14.32
CA TYR A 43 -0.44 2.27 15.20
C TYR A 43 -0.28 0.92 14.51
N LYS A 44 -1.15 0.59 13.55
CA LYS A 44 -1.20 -0.74 12.91
C LYS A 44 -0.98 -0.64 11.42
N ASN A 45 0.28 -0.53 11.01
CA ASN A 45 0.67 -0.52 9.61
C ASN A 45 0.87 -1.96 9.14
N ILE A 46 0.29 -2.30 7.99
CA ILE A 46 0.51 -3.59 7.35
C ILE A 46 0.96 -3.28 5.92
N PRO A 47 2.14 -3.74 5.46
CA PRO A 47 2.64 -3.51 4.10
C PRO A 47 1.92 -4.38 3.07
N PHE A 48 0.58 -4.42 3.15
CA PHE A 48 -0.31 -5.16 2.29
C PHE A 48 -1.38 -4.23 1.73
N TYR A 49 -1.56 -4.25 0.41
CA TYR A 49 -2.70 -3.62 -0.24
C TYR A 49 -3.46 -4.62 -1.10
N MET A 50 -4.71 -4.30 -1.39
CA MET A 50 -5.58 -5.04 -2.30
C MET A 50 -6.20 -4.09 -3.31
N THR A 51 -6.61 -4.61 -4.47
CA THR A 51 -7.25 -3.80 -5.52
C THR A 51 -8.65 -4.30 -5.86
N ASN A 52 -9.45 -3.46 -6.51
CA ASN A 52 -10.75 -3.86 -7.07
C ASN A 52 -10.63 -4.79 -8.29
N ARG A 53 -9.41 -5.14 -8.74
CA ARG A 53 -9.15 -6.10 -9.82
C ARG A 53 -8.98 -7.54 -9.33
N GLY A 54 -9.05 -7.80 -8.02
CA GLY A 54 -8.99 -9.16 -7.48
C GLY A 54 -7.57 -9.65 -7.18
N TYR A 55 -6.64 -8.74 -6.90
CA TYR A 55 -5.33 -9.14 -6.37
C TYR A 55 -4.91 -8.26 -5.21
N GLY A 56 -3.98 -8.78 -4.42
CA GLY A 56 -3.28 -8.05 -3.37
C GLY A 56 -1.78 -8.23 -3.48
N VAL A 57 -1.05 -7.30 -2.86
CA VAL A 57 0.41 -7.32 -2.81
C VAL A 57 0.86 -7.09 -1.38
N LEU A 58 1.60 -8.06 -0.85
CA LEU A 58 2.29 -7.96 0.44
C LEU A 58 3.76 -7.70 0.16
N VAL A 59 4.30 -6.56 0.62
CA VAL A 59 5.74 -6.33 0.65
C VAL A 59 6.27 -6.95 1.94
N ASN A 60 6.95 -8.09 1.81
CA ASN A 60 7.40 -8.88 2.96
C ASN A 60 8.72 -8.35 3.50
N HIS A 61 8.63 -7.23 4.21
CA HIS A 61 9.80 -6.58 4.76
C HIS A 61 9.52 -6.05 6.18
N PRO A 62 10.43 -6.29 7.16
CA PRO A 62 10.19 -5.91 8.55
C PRO A 62 10.49 -4.43 8.85
N GLN A 63 11.26 -3.77 7.99
CA GLN A 63 11.57 -2.34 8.12
C GLN A 63 10.49 -1.47 7.45
N CYS A 64 10.63 -0.15 7.56
CA CYS A 64 9.72 0.80 6.92
C CYS A 64 9.61 0.53 5.42
N VAL A 65 8.37 0.39 4.93
CA VAL A 65 8.06 0.37 3.49
C VAL A 65 7.31 1.65 3.15
N SER A 66 7.85 2.41 2.21
CA SER A 66 7.20 3.59 1.65
C SER A 66 6.39 3.21 0.41
N PHE A 67 5.14 3.64 0.34
CA PHE A 67 4.25 3.41 -0.80
C PHE A 67 3.85 4.73 -1.45
N GLU A 68 3.84 4.74 -2.78
CA GLU A 68 3.29 5.81 -3.61
C GLU A 68 2.19 5.19 -4.48
N VAL A 69 0.93 5.48 -4.18
CA VAL A 69 -0.21 4.84 -4.82
C VAL A 69 -0.81 5.81 -5.84
N GLY A 70 -0.32 5.81 -7.08
CA GLY A 70 -0.80 6.74 -8.10
C GLY A 70 -0.52 8.22 -7.83
N SER A 71 0.27 8.54 -6.79
CA SER A 71 0.63 9.89 -6.34
C SER A 71 1.72 10.51 -7.21
N GLU A 72 2.84 9.81 -7.44
CA GLU A 72 3.91 10.28 -8.34
C GLU A 72 3.63 9.89 -9.80
N LYS A 73 3.19 8.66 -10.05
CA LYS A 73 2.80 8.14 -11.36
C LYS A 73 1.42 7.54 -11.29
N VAL A 74 0.45 8.22 -11.89
CA VAL A 74 -0.99 7.87 -11.82
C VAL A 74 -1.32 6.44 -12.26
N SER A 75 -0.47 5.83 -13.10
CA SER A 75 -0.61 4.47 -13.59
C SER A 75 0.22 3.44 -12.83
N LYS A 76 0.73 3.76 -11.63
CA LYS A 76 1.62 2.87 -10.86
C LYS A 76 1.30 2.86 -9.37
N VAL A 77 1.46 1.68 -8.75
CA VAL A 77 1.80 1.58 -7.32
C VAL A 77 3.30 1.37 -7.23
N GLN A 78 3.96 2.21 -6.46
CA GLN A 78 5.39 2.10 -6.21
C GLN A 78 5.62 1.83 -4.75
N PHE A 79 6.64 1.04 -4.45
CA PHE A 79 7.07 0.80 -3.09
C PHE A 79 8.57 0.61 -3.00
N SER A 80 9.14 1.07 -1.90
CA SER A 80 10.56 0.99 -1.61
C SER A 80 10.81 0.67 -0.14
N VAL A 81 11.95 0.04 0.10
CA VAL A 81 12.49 -0.26 1.42
C VAL A 81 13.93 0.22 1.44
N GLU A 82 14.42 0.65 2.60
CA GLU A 82 15.83 1.00 2.80
C GLU A 82 16.62 -0.28 3.11
N SER A 83 16.71 -1.17 2.13
CA SER A 83 17.34 -2.47 2.23
C SER A 83 17.96 -2.87 0.89
N GLU A 84 18.88 -3.82 0.93
CA GLU A 84 19.55 -4.38 -0.26
C GLU A 84 18.71 -5.44 -0.98
N TYR A 85 17.61 -5.89 -0.36
CA TYR A 85 16.69 -6.85 -0.94
C TYR A 85 15.24 -6.37 -0.83
N LEU A 86 14.43 -6.83 -1.77
CA LEU A 86 13.00 -6.57 -1.79
C LEU A 86 12.28 -7.88 -2.12
N GLU A 87 11.46 -8.36 -1.18
CA GLU A 87 10.58 -9.50 -1.38
C GLU A 87 9.13 -9.02 -1.31
N TYR A 88 8.31 -9.48 -2.25
CA TYR A 88 6.88 -9.23 -2.22
C TYR A 88 6.12 -10.41 -2.82
N PHE A 89 4.90 -10.60 -2.34
CA PHE A 89 3.98 -11.62 -2.81
C PHE A 89 2.83 -10.97 -3.54
N VAL A 90 2.48 -11.52 -4.71
CA VAL A 90 1.22 -11.19 -5.40
C VAL A 90 0.25 -12.32 -5.09
N ILE A 91 -0.89 -11.95 -4.50
CA ILE A 91 -1.94 -12.88 -4.08
C ILE A 91 -3.13 -12.63 -5.00
N ASP A 92 -3.39 -13.57 -5.89
CA ASP A 92 -4.53 -13.52 -6.81
C ASP A 92 -5.77 -14.17 -6.17
N GLY A 93 -6.93 -13.58 -6.38
CA GLY A 93 -8.20 -14.06 -5.86
C GLY A 93 -9.38 -13.33 -6.53
N PRO A 94 -10.27 -14.02 -7.26
CA PRO A 94 -11.33 -13.37 -8.03
C PRO A 94 -12.29 -12.54 -7.17
N THR A 95 -12.27 -12.77 -5.85
CA THR A 95 -12.96 -11.96 -4.86
C THR A 95 -12.04 -11.58 -3.70
N PRO A 96 -12.28 -10.45 -3.01
CA PRO A 96 -11.55 -10.08 -1.80
C PRO A 96 -11.64 -11.04 -0.60
N LYS A 97 -12.56 -12.00 -0.63
CA LYS A 97 -12.83 -12.96 0.46
C LYS A 97 -12.15 -14.28 0.18
#